data_AF-A0A391N8Z3-F1
#
_entry.id   AF-A0A391N8Z3-F1
#
_cell.length_a   1.000
_cell.length_b   1.000
_cell.length_c   1.000
_cell.angle_alpha   90.00
_cell.angle_beta   90.00
_cell.angle_gamma   90.00
#
_symmetry.space_group_name_H-M   'P 1'
#
loop_
_entity.id
_entity.type
_entity.pdbx_description
1 polymer ?
#
loop_
_entity_poly.entity_id
_entity_poly.type
_entity_poly.pdbx_seq_one_letter_code
_entity_poly.pdbx_strand_id
1 'polypeptide(L)'
;MLGHLETQLIELLKASPLGSRLRAVDSLPDTPDKDLVKRWGVDAPAAYVVAMDGTLSQALATPQFVVVLVARNARSHQAARHGDGKVIGLYEMLDAAIGELHGGVAGGASWEVTRYQFMQDDALRDQGLHVALVLLQADVDPPQKDAVNLGDFLEFHTDFDLNPFASAADRQRWAAEDHAEPAPDLHSHINPQEGS
;
A
#
# COMPACT_ATOMS: atom_id res chain seq x y z
N MET A 1 -0.36 11.12 7.15
CA MET A 1 -0.05 11.92 5.94
C MET A 1 0.02 11.03 4.69
N LEU A 2 1.06 10.20 4.51
CA LEU A 2 1.27 9.41 3.27
C LEU A 2 0.06 8.53 2.87
N GLY A 3 -0.47 7.70 3.76
CA GLY A 3 -1.64 6.85 3.43
C GLY A 3 -2.91 7.64 3.11
N HIS A 4 -3.04 8.88 3.63
CA HIS A 4 -4.15 9.75 3.26
C HIS A 4 -3.98 10.30 1.85
N LEU A 5 -2.76 10.75 1.51
CA LEU A 5 -2.41 11.23 0.17
C LEU A 5 -2.57 10.13 -0.90
N GLU A 6 -2.13 8.91 -0.59
CA GLU A 6 -2.35 7.74 -1.45
C GLU A 6 -3.84 7.51 -1.70
N THR A 7 -4.64 7.48 -0.63
CA THR A 7 -6.09 7.29 -0.73
C THR A 7 -6.75 8.37 -1.58
N GLN A 8 -6.36 9.63 -1.37
CA GLN A 8 -6.88 10.76 -2.14
C GLN A 8 -6.49 10.70 -3.63
N LEU A 9 -5.28 10.24 -3.94
CA LEU A 9 -4.83 10.05 -5.31
C LEU A 9 -5.62 8.94 -6.01
N ILE A 10 -5.91 7.84 -5.30
CA ILE A 10 -6.78 6.76 -5.78
C ILE A 10 -8.20 7.29 -6.02
N GLU A 11 -8.76 8.07 -5.09
CA GLU A 11 -10.07 8.68 -5.22
C GLU A 11 -10.16 9.66 -6.40
N LEU A 12 -9.13 10.50 -6.58
CA LEU A 12 -9.00 11.41 -7.72
C LEU A 12 -9.05 10.63 -9.04
N LEU A 13 -8.23 9.59 -9.17
CA LEU A 13 -8.22 8.72 -10.36
C LEU A 13 -9.56 8.01 -10.58
N LYS A 14 -10.20 7.50 -9.53
CA LYS A 14 -11.53 6.86 -9.61
C LYS A 14 -12.62 7.83 -10.07
N ALA A 15 -12.58 9.08 -9.61
CA ALA A 15 -13.54 10.11 -9.96
C ALA A 15 -13.33 10.69 -11.37
N SER A 16 -12.11 10.57 -11.91
CA SER A 16 -11.75 11.07 -13.24
C SER A 16 -12.48 10.35 -14.39
N PRO A 17 -12.53 10.96 -15.59
CA PRO A 17 -12.97 10.27 -16.81
C PRO A 17 -12.15 9.00 -17.10
N LEU A 18 -10.85 8.99 -16.75
CA LEU A 18 -10.00 7.80 -16.89
C LEU A 18 -10.53 6.66 -16.02
N GLY A 19 -10.82 6.93 -14.75
CA GLY A 19 -11.32 5.93 -13.78
C GLY A 19 -12.54 5.17 -14.29
N SER A 20 -13.46 5.86 -14.97
CA SER A 20 -14.66 5.23 -15.55
C SER A 20 -14.39 4.20 -16.67
N ARG A 21 -13.19 4.24 -17.27
CA ARG A 21 -12.75 3.33 -18.35
C ARG A 21 -11.79 2.23 -17.86
N LEU A 22 -11.42 2.25 -16.59
CA LEU A 22 -10.57 1.25 -15.96
C LEU A 22 -11.43 0.21 -15.24
N ARG A 23 -10.94 -1.04 -15.22
CA ARG A 23 -11.55 -2.12 -14.44
C ARG A 23 -11.10 -2.05 -12.97
N ALA A 24 -9.88 -1.60 -12.71
CA ALA A 24 -9.34 -1.47 -11.36
C ALA A 24 -8.54 -0.17 -11.20
N VAL A 25 -8.71 0.46 -10.03
CA VAL A 25 -7.89 1.57 -9.53
C VAL A 25 -7.64 1.31 -8.04
N ASP A 26 -6.40 1.01 -7.67
CA ASP A 26 -6.08 0.61 -6.29
C ASP A 26 -4.61 0.88 -5.92
N SER A 27 -4.18 0.55 -4.69
CA SER A 27 -2.75 0.54 -4.34
C SER A 27 -2.08 -0.81 -4.66
N LEU A 28 -0.76 -0.81 -4.81
CA LEU A 28 0.02 -2.06 -4.82
C LEU A 28 0.65 -2.31 -3.45
N PRO A 29 0.82 -3.59 -3.06
CA PRO A 29 1.62 -3.91 -1.88
C PRO A 29 3.10 -3.55 -2.11
N ASP A 30 3.77 -3.07 -1.05
CA ASP A 30 5.19 -2.68 -1.07
C ASP A 30 6.11 -3.80 -1.60
N THR A 31 5.76 -5.05 -1.29
CA THR A 31 6.44 -6.23 -1.85
C THR A 31 5.52 -6.89 -2.88
N PRO A 32 5.90 -6.89 -4.17
CA PRO A 32 5.09 -7.49 -5.21
C PRO A 32 4.98 -9.00 -4.99
N ASP A 33 3.74 -9.50 -4.94
CA ASP A 33 3.46 -10.93 -4.85
C ASP A 33 3.98 -11.66 -6.11
N LYS A 34 4.31 -12.95 -5.98
CA LYS A 34 4.79 -13.81 -7.09
C LYS A 34 3.82 -13.86 -8.27
N ASP A 35 2.55 -13.55 -8.04
CA ASP A 35 1.48 -13.57 -9.05
C ASP A 35 1.05 -12.16 -9.52
N LEU A 36 1.81 -11.11 -9.25
CA LEU A 36 1.45 -9.72 -9.63
C LEU A 36 1.15 -9.58 -11.14
N VAL A 37 2.00 -10.16 -12.00
CA VAL A 37 1.82 -10.09 -13.46
C VAL A 37 0.51 -10.77 -13.89
N LYS A 38 0.13 -11.89 -13.24
CA LYS A 38 -1.14 -12.57 -13.53
C LYS A 38 -2.32 -11.71 -13.13
N ARG A 39 -2.26 -11.07 -11.96
CA ARG A 39 -3.28 -10.14 -11.47
C ARG A 39 -3.48 -8.98 -12.44
N TRP A 40 -2.39 -8.35 -12.87
CA TRP A 40 -2.41 -7.32 -13.91
C TRP A 40 -3.06 -7.80 -15.22
N GLY A 41 -2.85 -9.07 -15.59
CA GLY A 41 -3.52 -9.70 -16.72
C GLY A 41 -5.05 -9.79 -16.63
N VAL A 42 -5.59 -9.92 -15.41
CA VAL A 42 -7.03 -10.01 -15.12
C VAL A 42 -7.65 -8.62 -15.00
N ASP A 43 -6.93 -7.70 -14.37
CA ASP A 43 -7.45 -6.39 -14.01
C ASP A 43 -7.28 -5.35 -15.12
N ALA A 44 -6.40 -5.59 -16.11
CA ALA A 44 -6.21 -4.67 -17.23
C ALA A 44 -7.51 -4.44 -18.04
N PRO A 45 -7.84 -3.18 -18.42
CA PRO A 45 -7.08 -1.96 -18.15
C PRO A 45 -7.20 -1.47 -16.70
N ALA A 46 -6.07 -1.19 -16.05
CA ALA A 46 -6.00 -0.82 -14.64
C ALA A 46 -4.97 0.29 -14.37
N ALA A 47 -5.16 1.01 -13.26
CA ALA A 47 -4.19 1.93 -12.70
C ALA A 47 -3.89 1.53 -11.25
N TYR A 48 -2.63 1.61 -10.83
CA TYR A 48 -2.28 1.38 -9.44
C TYR A 48 -1.40 2.48 -8.88
N VAL A 49 -1.62 2.87 -7.63
CA VAL A 49 -0.82 3.87 -6.93
C VAL A 49 0.21 3.17 -6.05
N VAL A 50 1.44 3.69 -6.06
CA VAL A 50 2.55 3.22 -5.23
C VAL A 50 3.23 4.42 -4.60
N ALA A 51 3.40 4.41 -3.28
CA ALA A 51 4.22 5.40 -2.58
C ALA A 51 5.71 5.15 -2.84
N MET A 52 6.47 6.24 -3.00
CA MET A 52 7.91 6.20 -3.23
C MET A 52 8.64 7.03 -2.17
N ASP A 53 9.96 6.89 -2.14
CA ASP A 53 10.81 7.75 -1.32
C ASP A 53 10.60 9.22 -1.67
N GLY A 54 10.23 10.02 -0.66
CA GLY A 54 10.07 11.46 -0.76
C GLY A 54 11.20 12.22 -0.06
N THR A 55 11.16 13.54 -0.17
CA THR A 55 12.08 14.41 0.57
C THR A 55 11.34 15.15 1.68
N LEU A 56 12.08 15.50 2.73
CA LEU A 56 11.56 16.23 3.88
C LEU A 56 12.53 17.34 4.28
N SER A 57 11.97 18.52 4.54
CA SER A 57 12.65 19.66 5.14
C SER A 57 11.85 20.14 6.36
N GLN A 58 12.37 21.14 7.08
CA GLN A 58 11.63 21.72 8.22
C GLN A 58 10.33 22.42 7.81
N ALA A 59 10.23 22.90 6.56
CA ALA A 59 9.11 23.71 6.09
C ALA A 59 8.21 22.98 5.09
N LEU A 60 8.69 21.90 4.47
CA LEU A 60 8.01 21.25 3.36
C LEU A 60 8.32 19.75 3.34
N ALA A 61 7.30 18.94 3.12
CA ALA A 61 7.43 17.55 2.70
C ALA A 61 7.05 17.43 1.23
N THR A 62 7.89 16.74 0.45
CA THR A 62 7.62 16.44 -0.96
C THR A 62 7.54 14.92 -1.15
N PRO A 63 6.41 14.29 -0.75
CA PRO A 63 6.16 12.88 -1.02
C PRO A 63 6.10 12.61 -2.52
N GLN A 64 6.59 11.43 -2.91
CA GLN A 64 6.56 10.95 -4.29
C GLN A 64 5.67 9.72 -4.41
N PHE A 65 5.02 9.62 -5.56
CA PHE A 65 4.18 8.49 -5.93
C PHE A 65 4.43 8.08 -7.37
N VAL A 66 4.05 6.84 -7.69
CA VAL A 66 3.99 6.32 -9.05
C VAL A 66 2.58 5.81 -9.31
N VAL A 67 2.00 6.23 -10.43
CA VAL A 67 0.82 5.58 -11.01
C VAL A 67 1.27 4.58 -12.07
N VAL A 68 1.04 3.30 -11.81
CA VAL A 68 1.30 2.18 -12.72
C VAL A 68 0.07 1.96 -13.59
N LEU A 69 0.17 2.30 -14.86
CA LEU A 69 -0.88 2.10 -15.86
C LEU A 69 -0.64 0.78 -16.59
N VAL A 70 -1.61 -0.12 -16.53
CA VAL A 70 -1.55 -1.45 -17.15
C VAL A 70 -2.63 -1.56 -18.21
N ALA A 71 -2.21 -1.79 -19.46
CA ALA A 71 -3.10 -2.05 -20.58
C ALA A 71 -2.92 -3.46 -21.14
N ARG A 72 -4.03 -4.06 -21.56
CA ARG A 72 -4.09 -5.34 -22.27
C ARG A 72 -5.21 -5.29 -23.29
N ASN A 73 -4.98 -5.88 -24.46
CA ASN A 73 -6.05 -6.08 -25.43
C ASN A 73 -5.89 -7.47 -26.07
N ALA A 74 -6.97 -8.26 -26.07
CA ALA A 74 -6.97 -9.61 -26.62
C ALA A 74 -6.86 -9.66 -28.15
N ARG A 75 -7.13 -8.55 -28.86
CA ARG A 75 -7.13 -8.49 -30.33
C ARG A 75 -5.75 -8.32 -30.92
N SER A 76 -4.94 -7.40 -30.38
CA SER A 76 -3.57 -7.15 -30.85
C SER A 76 -2.75 -6.28 -29.91
N HIS A 77 -1.43 -6.34 -30.04
CA HIS A 77 -0.50 -5.43 -29.37
C HIS A 77 -0.72 -3.96 -29.75
N GLN A 78 -1.09 -3.69 -31.01
CA GLN A 78 -1.36 -2.32 -31.45
C GLN A 78 -2.59 -1.75 -30.74
N ALA A 79 -3.65 -2.56 -30.61
CA ALA A 79 -4.86 -2.20 -29.88
C ALA A 79 -4.60 -2.04 -28.37
N ALA A 80 -3.68 -2.81 -27.80
CA ALA A 80 -3.30 -2.63 -26.39
C ALA A 80 -2.56 -1.30 -26.13
N ARG A 81 -1.80 -0.81 -27.13
CA ARG A 81 -1.12 0.50 -27.03
C ARG A 81 -2.04 1.68 -27.32
N HIS A 82 -2.82 1.63 -28.40
CA HIS A 82 -3.59 2.77 -28.89
C HIS A 82 -5.07 2.74 -28.49
N GLY A 83 -5.58 1.60 -28.04
CA GLY A 83 -7.00 1.37 -27.86
C GLY A 83 -7.64 0.85 -29.14
N ASP A 84 -8.89 0.42 -29.03
CA ASP A 84 -9.71 -0.03 -30.17
C ASP A 84 -11.10 0.61 -30.21
N GLY A 85 -11.24 1.75 -29.54
CA GLY A 85 -12.51 2.48 -29.37
C GLY A 85 -13.47 1.85 -28.34
N LYS A 86 -13.22 0.62 -27.89
CA LYS A 86 -13.99 -0.04 -26.81
C LYS A 86 -13.17 -0.16 -25.54
N VAL A 87 -11.96 -0.71 -25.66
CA VAL A 87 -10.99 -0.83 -24.58
C VAL A 87 -9.96 0.28 -24.76
N ILE A 88 -9.73 1.04 -23.69
CA ILE A 88 -8.72 2.11 -23.64
C ILE A 88 -7.32 1.50 -23.78
N GLY A 89 -6.47 2.12 -24.59
CA GLY A 89 -5.07 1.71 -24.76
C GLY A 89 -4.12 2.41 -23.80
N LEU A 90 -2.89 1.90 -23.69
CA LEU A 90 -1.88 2.48 -22.80
C LEU A 90 -1.61 3.97 -23.06
N TYR A 91 -1.56 4.41 -24.32
CA TYR A 91 -1.28 5.81 -24.64
C TYR A 91 -2.45 6.73 -24.26
N GLU A 92 -3.68 6.28 -24.52
CA GLU A 92 -4.88 7.01 -24.07
C GLU A 92 -4.94 7.08 -22.53
N MET A 93 -4.57 6.00 -21.83
CA MET A 93 -4.46 5.99 -20.37
C MET A 93 -3.40 6.98 -19.89
N LEU A 94 -2.24 7.03 -20.55
CA LEU A 94 -1.13 7.89 -20.19
C LEU A 94 -1.50 9.37 -20.33
N ASP A 95 -2.06 9.76 -21.48
CA ASP A 95 -2.49 11.13 -21.73
C ASP A 95 -3.57 11.57 -20.73
N ALA A 96 -4.56 10.70 -20.47
CA ALA A 96 -5.63 10.99 -19.52
C ALA A 96 -5.10 11.09 -18.07
N ALA A 97 -4.20 10.19 -17.66
CA ALA A 97 -3.61 10.23 -16.33
C ALA A 97 -2.77 11.50 -16.13
N ILE A 98 -1.92 11.85 -17.10
CA ILE A 98 -1.12 13.08 -17.02
C ILE A 98 -2.02 14.31 -16.97
N GLY A 99 -3.05 14.37 -17.82
CA GLY A 99 -3.98 15.49 -17.86
C GLY A 99 -4.80 15.68 -16.57
N GLU A 100 -5.14 14.59 -15.89
CA GLU A 100 -5.85 14.65 -14.61
C GLU A 100 -4.92 14.99 -13.43
N LEU A 101 -3.71 14.42 -13.42
CA LEU A 101 -2.81 14.47 -12.28
C LEU A 101 -1.92 15.73 -12.28
N HIS A 102 -1.48 16.19 -13.45
CA HIS A 102 -0.57 17.33 -13.52
C HIS A 102 -1.33 18.64 -13.27
N GLY A 103 -1.05 19.30 -12.14
CA GLY A 103 -1.80 20.47 -11.68
C GLY A 103 -3.12 20.11 -11.00
N GLY A 104 -3.38 18.81 -10.78
CA GLY A 104 -4.54 18.33 -10.03
C GLY A 104 -4.46 18.77 -8.57
N VAL A 105 -5.61 19.08 -7.97
CA VAL A 105 -5.71 19.43 -6.55
C VAL A 105 -6.68 18.48 -5.88
N ALA A 106 -6.18 17.71 -4.92
CA ALA A 106 -7.00 16.81 -4.12
C ALA A 106 -6.52 16.84 -2.67
N GLY A 107 -7.45 16.97 -1.73
CA GLY A 107 -7.12 16.73 -0.34
C GLY A 107 -6.20 17.75 0.35
N GLY A 108 -6.07 18.93 -0.23
CA GLY A 108 -5.11 19.95 0.22
C GLY A 108 -3.70 19.79 -0.36
N ALA A 109 -3.46 18.77 -1.20
CA ALA A 109 -2.24 18.61 -1.95
C ALA A 109 -2.41 19.10 -3.39
N SER A 110 -1.36 19.73 -3.93
CA SER A 110 -1.21 19.99 -5.36
C SER A 110 -0.27 18.96 -5.94
N TRP A 111 -0.70 18.31 -7.02
CA TRP A 111 0.03 17.22 -7.65
C TRP A 111 0.77 17.72 -8.89
N GLU A 112 2.01 17.29 -9.02
CA GLU A 112 2.84 17.56 -10.18
C GLU A 112 3.36 16.25 -10.76
N VAL A 113 2.95 15.92 -11.98
CA VAL A 113 3.60 14.86 -12.76
C VAL A 113 4.98 15.32 -13.18
N THR A 114 6.02 14.58 -12.79
CA THR A 114 7.42 14.91 -13.05
C THR A 114 7.99 14.13 -14.22
N ARG A 115 7.50 12.91 -14.46
CA ARG A 115 8.02 12.02 -15.50
C ARG A 115 7.01 10.93 -15.85
N TYR A 116 7.10 10.41 -17.08
CA TYR A 116 6.55 9.09 -17.41
C TYR A 116 7.63 8.15 -17.93
N GLN A 117 7.39 6.84 -17.82
CA GLN A 117 8.31 5.80 -18.28
C GLN A 117 7.56 4.55 -18.74
N PHE A 118 7.94 3.98 -19.88
CA PHE A 118 7.44 2.66 -20.28
C PHE A 118 8.24 1.55 -19.62
N MET A 119 7.56 0.52 -19.13
CA MET A 119 8.22 -0.69 -18.66
C MET A 119 8.50 -1.61 -19.85
N GLN A 120 9.78 -1.93 -20.04
CA GLN A 120 10.25 -2.87 -21.06
C GLN A 120 10.73 -4.13 -20.35
N ASP A 121 9.78 -4.98 -19.97
CA ASP A 121 10.02 -6.24 -19.28
C ASP A 121 9.49 -7.40 -20.13
N ASP A 122 10.28 -8.47 -20.25
CA ASP A 122 9.95 -9.62 -21.07
C ASP A 122 8.78 -10.43 -20.48
N ALA A 123 8.68 -10.56 -19.14
CA ALA A 123 7.57 -11.25 -18.49
C ALA A 123 6.23 -10.53 -18.69
N LEU A 124 6.23 -9.19 -18.74
CA LEU A 124 5.05 -8.41 -19.10
C LEU A 124 4.67 -8.63 -20.57
N ARG A 125 5.66 -8.63 -21.46
CA ARG A 125 5.45 -8.82 -22.90
C ARG A 125 4.88 -10.21 -23.21
N ASP A 126 5.39 -11.24 -22.56
CA ASP A 126 4.93 -12.63 -22.71
C ASP A 126 3.47 -12.81 -22.29
N GLN A 127 2.97 -11.96 -21.39
CA GLN A 127 1.56 -11.92 -20.97
C GLN A 127 0.70 -10.97 -21.83
N GLY A 128 1.29 -10.33 -22.85
CA GLY A 128 0.63 -9.35 -23.70
C GLY A 128 0.27 -8.05 -22.97
N LEU A 129 0.97 -7.74 -21.88
CA LEU A 129 0.79 -6.53 -21.09
C LEU A 129 1.65 -5.39 -21.62
N HIS A 130 1.08 -4.20 -21.59
CA HIS A 130 1.78 -2.95 -21.85
C HIS A 130 1.64 -2.07 -20.61
N VAL A 131 2.76 -1.67 -20.02
CA VAL A 131 2.78 -0.95 -18.76
C VAL A 131 3.56 0.35 -18.88
N ALA A 132 3.02 1.42 -18.29
CA ALA A 132 3.69 2.70 -18.13
C ALA A 132 3.61 3.16 -16.68
N LEU A 133 4.60 3.94 -16.26
CA LEU A 133 4.72 4.57 -14.96
C LEU A 133 4.54 6.06 -15.15
N VAL A 134 3.72 6.70 -14.32
CA VAL A 134 3.60 8.15 -14.20
C VAL A 134 4.12 8.53 -12.82
N LEU A 135 5.28 9.16 -12.77
CA LEU A 135 5.89 9.64 -11.54
C LEU A 135 5.32 11.01 -11.23
N LEU A 136 4.94 11.20 -9.98
CA LEU A 136 4.37 12.45 -9.51
C LEU A 136 4.84 12.75 -8.09
N GLN A 137 4.80 14.02 -7.75
CA GLN A 137 5.07 14.52 -6.41
C GLN A 137 3.94 15.43 -5.96
N ALA A 138 3.85 15.63 -4.65
CA ALA A 138 3.03 16.68 -4.07
C ALA A 138 3.86 17.47 -3.07
N ASP A 139 3.54 18.75 -2.93
CA ASP A 139 4.10 19.61 -1.89
C ASP A 139 3.07 19.76 -0.77
N VAL A 140 3.43 19.36 0.44
CA VAL A 140 2.55 19.36 1.62
C VAL A 140 3.29 19.78 2.88
N ASP A 141 2.54 20.21 3.90
CA ASP A 141 3.11 20.50 5.21
C ASP A 141 3.77 19.24 5.82
N PRO A 142 4.96 19.38 6.43
CA PRO A 142 5.63 18.25 7.05
C PRO A 142 4.82 17.72 8.24
N PRO A 143 4.88 16.40 8.52
CA PRO A 143 4.14 15.79 9.61
C PRO A 143 4.54 16.43 10.95
N GLN A 144 3.53 16.85 11.71
CA GLN A 144 3.72 17.48 13.02
C GLN A 144 3.76 16.42 14.13
N LYS A 145 4.59 16.64 15.15
CA LYS A 145 4.84 15.70 16.27
C LYS A 145 3.57 15.26 16.99
N ASP A 146 2.59 16.16 17.13
CA ASP A 146 1.36 15.91 17.88
C ASP A 146 0.19 15.44 17.00
N ALA A 147 0.43 15.17 15.71
CA ALA A 147 -0.61 14.79 14.75
C ALA A 147 -0.84 13.27 14.63
N VAL A 148 -0.13 12.45 15.41
CA VAL A 148 -0.35 11.00 15.43
C VAL A 148 -1.59 10.72 16.28
N ASN A 149 -2.72 10.52 15.62
CA ASN A 149 -3.93 10.01 16.26
C ASN A 149 -3.76 8.51 16.55
N LEU A 150 -3.00 8.22 17.61
CA LEU A 150 -3.11 6.93 18.27
C LEU A 150 -4.50 6.97 18.91
N GLY A 151 -5.47 6.25 18.35
CA GLY A 151 -6.83 6.22 18.88
C GLY A 151 -6.84 5.90 20.37
N ASP A 152 -7.97 6.20 21.03
CA ASP A 152 -8.10 5.98 22.47
C ASP A 152 -7.58 4.59 22.86
N PHE A 153 -6.75 4.55 23.90
CA PHE A 153 -6.29 3.29 24.46
C PHE A 153 -7.48 2.61 25.15
N LEU A 154 -8.19 1.75 24.42
CA LEU A 154 -9.43 1.13 24.87
C LEU A 154 -9.22 -0.20 25.61
N GLU A 155 -8.20 -0.98 25.23
CA GLU A 155 -8.02 -2.33 25.74
C GLU A 155 -6.55 -2.65 26.02
N PHE A 156 -6.30 -3.12 27.24
CA PHE A 156 -5.02 -3.64 27.69
C PHE A 156 -5.09 -5.16 27.76
N HIS A 157 -4.44 -5.86 26.83
CA HIS A 157 -4.25 -7.31 26.94
C HIS A 157 -3.03 -7.58 27.82
N THR A 158 -3.28 -8.17 28.98
CA THR A 158 -2.23 -8.71 29.85
C THR A 158 -2.61 -10.14 30.22
N ASP A 159 -1.64 -11.04 30.03
CA ASP A 159 -1.70 -12.36 30.64
C ASP A 159 -1.15 -12.20 32.06
N PHE A 160 -2.02 -12.40 33.06
CA PHE A 160 -1.58 -12.43 34.45
C PHE A 160 -1.14 -13.86 34.80
N ASP A 161 0.12 -14.04 35.17
CA ASP A 161 0.65 -15.30 35.74
C ASP A 161 0.06 -15.63 37.13
N LEU A 162 -0.83 -14.77 37.64
CA LEU A 162 -1.49 -14.92 38.93
C LEU A 162 -2.96 -15.22 38.71
N ASN A 163 -3.39 -16.44 39.06
CA ASN A 163 -4.81 -16.78 39.08
C ASN A 163 -5.56 -15.77 39.98
N PRO A 164 -6.58 -15.04 39.49
CA PRO A 164 -7.29 -14.02 40.26
C PRO A 164 -7.99 -14.56 41.52
N PHE A 165 -8.09 -15.88 41.66
CA PHE A 165 -8.65 -16.57 42.82
C PHE A 165 -7.60 -17.19 43.76
N ALA A 166 -6.31 -16.87 43.61
CA ALA A 166 -5.27 -17.32 44.53
C ALA A 166 -5.57 -16.87 45.97
N SER A 167 -5.58 -17.80 46.90
CA SER A 167 -5.89 -17.52 48.30
C SER A 167 -4.79 -16.68 48.95
N ALA A 168 -5.08 -16.08 50.11
CA ALA A 168 -4.05 -15.38 50.88
C ALA A 168 -2.89 -16.31 51.29
N ALA A 169 -3.18 -17.60 51.50
CA ALA A 169 -2.18 -18.60 51.83
C ALA A 169 -1.26 -18.90 50.63
N ASP A 170 -1.79 -18.96 49.41
CA ASP A 170 -1.00 -19.18 48.19
C ASP A 170 0.00 -18.05 47.95
N ARG A 171 -0.47 -16.81 48.11
CA ARG A 171 0.37 -15.61 47.99
C ARG A 171 1.47 -15.56 49.04
N GLN A 172 1.18 -15.99 50.26
CA GLN A 172 2.16 -16.01 51.35
C GLN A 172 3.19 -17.13 51.19
N ARG A 173 2.80 -18.27 50.57
CA ARG A 173 3.73 -19.34 50.20
C ARG A 173 4.67 -18.93 49.06
N TRP A 174 4.15 -18.30 48.00
CA TRP A 174 5.00 -17.76 46.93
C TRP A 174 5.99 -16.69 47.43
N ALA A 175 5.54 -15.83 48.35
CA ALA A 175 6.43 -14.86 49.00
C ALA A 175 7.53 -15.51 49.86
N ALA A 176 7.37 -16.79 50.22
CA ALA A 176 8.35 -17.59 50.94
C ALA A 176 9.17 -18.52 50.01
N GLU A 177 9.06 -18.37 48.68
CA GLU A 177 9.74 -19.19 47.67
C GLU A 177 9.46 -20.70 47.78
N ASP A 178 8.29 -21.07 48.33
CA ASP A 178 7.85 -22.46 48.44
C ASP A 178 7.18 -22.91 47.12
N HIS A 179 7.81 -23.88 46.44
CA HIS A 179 7.41 -24.42 45.13
C HIS A 179 6.88 -25.87 45.20
N ALA A 180 6.42 -26.34 46.35
CA ALA A 180 6.10 -27.75 46.60
C ALA A 180 4.78 -28.29 45.96
N GLU A 181 4.04 -27.52 45.16
CA GLU A 181 2.87 -28.01 44.41
C GLU A 181 3.24 -28.46 42.97
N PRO A 182 2.55 -29.48 42.41
CA PRO A 182 2.86 -30.03 41.09
C PRO A 182 2.24 -29.23 39.93
N ALA A 183 2.16 -27.90 40.01
CA ALA A 183 1.87 -27.06 38.85
C ALA A 183 2.46 -25.66 39.00
N PRO A 184 3.46 -25.34 38.19
CA PRO A 184 3.29 -24.27 37.23
C PRO A 184 3.28 -24.92 35.84
N ASP A 185 2.09 -25.14 35.29
CA ASP A 185 1.99 -25.45 33.86
C ASP A 185 2.32 -24.18 33.06
N LEU A 186 3.61 -23.98 32.82
CA LEU A 186 4.12 -23.59 31.51
C LEU A 186 5.59 -24.03 31.41
N HIS A 187 5.80 -25.22 30.85
CA HIS A 187 7.11 -25.52 30.26
C HIS A 187 7.30 -24.60 29.05
N SER A 188 8.23 -23.66 29.15
CA SER A 188 8.67 -22.90 27.98
C SER A 188 9.40 -23.85 27.03
N HIS A 189 8.73 -24.25 25.96
CA HIS A 189 9.45 -24.69 24.77
C HIS A 189 9.98 -23.43 24.08
N ILE A 190 11.19 -22.99 24.45
CA ILE A 190 12.00 -22.21 23.52
C ILE A 190 12.30 -23.18 22.38
N ASN A 191 11.64 -23.02 21.24
CA ASN A 191 11.97 -23.76 20.04
C ASN A 191 13.26 -23.15 19.46
N PRO A 192 14.44 -23.80 19.56
CA PRO A 192 15.68 -23.22 19.09
C PRO A 192 15.98 -23.77 17.69
N GLN A 193 15.03 -23.67 16.77
CA GLN A 193 15.17 -23.91 15.32
C GLN A 193 14.08 -23.02 14.70
N GLU A 194 14.36 -21.94 13.97
CA GLU A 194 15.17 -21.89 12.76
C GLU A 194 16.02 -20.61 12.72
N GLY A 195 17.33 -20.82 12.78
CA GLY A 195 18.37 -19.83 12.54
C GLY A 195 19.55 -20.55 11.93
N SER A 196 19.40 -20.92 10.65
CA SER A 196 20.50 -21.22 9.72
C SER A 196 20.01 -21.06 8.29
#